data_AF-A0A6A8FJB4-F1
#
_entry.id   AF-A0A6A8FJB4-F1
#
_cell.length_a   1.000
_cell.length_b   1.000
_cell.length_c   1.000
_cell.angle_alpha   90.00
_cell.angle_beta   90.00
_cell.angle_gamma   90.00
#
_symmetry.space_group_name_H-M   'P 1'
#
loop_
_entity.id
_entity.type
_entity.pdbx_description
1 polymer ?
#
loop_
_entity_poly.entity_id
_entity_poly.type
_entity_poly.pdbx_seq_one_letter_code
_entity_poly.pdbx_strand_id
1 'polypeptide(L)'
;MDAYLEEELYDLLIYCLQNPQGPDFGAKKKRAEEIGSELYADGGLDAMENMFYSIEFRIKEEIDKDAKPYRAWWNNISGEWRY
;
A
#
# COMPACT_ATOMS: atom_id res chain seq x y z
N MET A 1 11.06 -6.64 -7.08
CA MET A 1 10.31 -5.70 -6.24
C MET A 1 11.33 -4.83 -5.53
N ASP A 2 11.12 -3.51 -5.50
CA ASP A 2 12.00 -2.63 -4.73
C ASP A 2 11.76 -2.91 -3.24
N ALA A 3 12.71 -3.62 -2.60
CA ALA A 3 12.61 -4.01 -1.20
C ALA A 3 12.51 -2.81 -0.26
N TYR A 4 13.00 -1.63 -0.67
CA TYR A 4 12.85 -0.41 0.12
C TYR A 4 11.39 0.06 0.13
N LEU A 5 10.73 0.10 -1.03
CA LEU A 5 9.32 0.49 -1.13
C LEU A 5 8.40 -0.52 -0.45
N GLU A 6 8.75 -1.80 -0.46
CA GLU A 6 8.00 -2.84 0.24
C GLU A 6 8.02 -2.64 1.76
N GLU A 7 9.20 -2.48 2.37
CA GLU A 7 9.29 -2.18 3.81
C GLU A 7 8.60 -0.86 4.17
N GLU A 8 8.79 0.18 3.35
CA GLU A 8 8.13 1.48 3.58
C GLU A 8 6.61 1.32 3.56
N LEU A 9 6.05 0.67 2.54
CA LEU A 9 4.60 0.47 2.43
C LEU A 9 4.07 -0.38 3.59
N TYR A 10 4.80 -1.42 4.01
CA TYR A 10 4.46 -2.23 5.16
C TYR A 10 4.31 -1.38 6.44
N ASP A 11 5.32 -0.57 6.75
CA ASP A 11 5.31 0.32 7.93
C ASP A 11 4.16 1.34 7.87
N LEU A 12 3.91 1.92 6.69
CA LEU A 12 2.81 2.87 6.50
C LEU A 12 1.45 2.23 6.78
N LEU A 13 1.20 1.03 6.24
CA LEU A 13 -0.09 0.35 6.41
C LEU A 13 -0.27 -0.14 7.85
N ILE A 14 0.78 -0.63 8.50
CA ILE A 14 0.73 -1.00 9.92
C ILE A 14 0.39 0.20 10.79
N TYR A 15 1.05 1.35 10.56
CA TYR A 15 0.72 2.57 11.29
C TYR A 15 -0.76 2.92 11.13
N CYS A 16 -1.29 2.88 9.90
CA CYS A 16 -2.67 3.23 9.61
C CYS A 16 -3.67 2.24 10.21
N LEU A 17 -3.34 0.94 10.22
CA LEU A 17 -4.13 -0.11 10.86
C LEU A 17 -4.21 0.06 12.39
N GLN A 18 -3.10 0.43 13.02
CA GLN A 18 -3.01 0.60 14.47
C GLN A 18 -3.56 1.96 14.93
N ASN A 19 -3.47 2.99 14.08
CA ASN A 19 -3.79 4.38 14.41
C ASN A 19 -4.76 5.00 13.38
N PRO A 20 -6.00 4.48 13.23
CA PRO A 20 -6.95 4.96 12.23
C PRO A 20 -7.40 6.41 12.43
N GLN A 21 -7.19 6.98 13.62
CA GLN A 21 -7.44 8.40 13.93
C GLN A 21 -6.15 9.13 14.34
N GLY A 22 -4.99 8.56 14.00
CA GLY A 22 -3.70 9.15 14.29
C GLY A 22 -3.51 10.49 13.55
N PRO A 23 -2.80 11.46 14.14
CA PRO A 23 -2.58 12.76 13.51
C PRO A 23 -1.84 12.66 12.17
N ASP A 24 -1.02 11.62 11.97
CA ASP A 24 -0.25 11.42 10.75
C ASP A 24 -0.96 10.53 9.72
N PHE A 25 -2.17 10.01 10.00
CA PHE A 25 -2.88 9.08 9.10
C PHE A 25 -2.99 9.63 7.68
N GLY A 26 -3.35 10.91 7.53
CA GLY A 26 -3.46 11.56 6.23
C GLY A 26 -2.12 11.65 5.48
N ALA A 27 -1.03 11.94 6.19
CA ALA A 27 0.31 12.01 5.60
C ALA A 27 0.82 10.61 5.19
N LYS A 28 0.55 9.59 6.02
CA LYS A 28 0.92 8.20 5.75
C LYS A 28 0.15 7.62 4.57
N LYS A 29 -1.15 7.89 4.50
CA LYS A 29 -1.98 7.57 3.34
C LYS A 29 -1.41 8.19 2.06
N LYS A 30 -1.11 9.49 2.09
CA LYS A 30 -0.56 10.19 0.93
C LYS A 30 0.76 9.55 0.45
N ARG A 31 1.67 9.20 1.37
CA ARG A 31 2.91 8.53 0.99
C ARG A 31 2.65 7.15 0.36
N ALA A 32 1.69 6.39 0.88
CA ALA A 32 1.30 5.12 0.28
C ALA A 32 0.75 5.31 -1.16
N GLU A 33 -0.02 6.37 -1.42
CA GLU A 33 -0.48 6.72 -2.78
C GLU A 33 0.68 7.09 -3.72
N GLU A 34 1.70 7.79 -3.21
CA GLU A 34 2.93 8.12 -3.95
C GLU A 34 3.71 6.85 -4.34
N ILE A 35 3.88 5.91 -3.41
CA ILE A 35 4.52 4.61 -3.68
C ILE A 35 3.79 3.86 -4.79
N GLY A 36 2.45 3.82 -4.75
CA GLY A 36 1.66 3.21 -5.83
C GLY A 36 1.93 3.86 -7.19
N SER A 37 2.13 5.18 -7.21
CA SER A 37 2.41 5.93 -8.45
C SER A 37 3.82 5.67 -8.97
N GLU A 38 4.80 5.53 -8.07
CA GLU A 38 6.17 5.14 -8.38
C GLU A 38 6.22 3.73 -8.99
N LEU A 39 5.50 2.77 -8.39
CA LEU A 39 5.41 1.40 -8.89
C LEU A 39 4.74 1.36 -10.27
N TYR A 40 3.65 2.11 -10.47
CA TYR A 40 2.99 2.19 -11.75
C TYR A 40 3.90 2.78 -12.84
N ALA A 41 4.70 3.80 -12.49
CA ALA A 41 5.65 4.40 -13.42
C ALA A 41 6.78 3.44 -13.82
N ASP A 42 7.22 2.57 -12.91
CA ASP A 42 8.31 1.61 -13.15
C ASP A 42 7.85 0.33 -13.88
N GLY A 43 6.68 -0.21 -13.51
CA GLY A 43 6.23 -1.51 -14.00
C GLY A 43 4.71 -1.66 -14.16
N GLY A 44 3.97 -0.56 -14.19
CA GLY A 44 2.54 -0.55 -14.47
C GLY A 44 1.71 -1.27 -13.43
N LEU A 45 0.57 -1.84 -13.87
CA LEU A 45 -0.36 -2.57 -13.01
C LEU A 45 0.28 -3.81 -12.39
N ASP A 46 1.15 -4.50 -13.12
CA ASP A 46 1.80 -5.71 -12.62
C ASP A 46 2.70 -5.41 -11.42
N ALA A 47 3.44 -4.28 -11.44
CA ALA A 47 4.25 -3.86 -10.29
C ALA A 47 3.38 -3.53 -9.07
N MET A 48 2.26 -2.82 -9.27
CA MET A 48 1.31 -2.51 -8.20
C MET A 48 0.70 -3.78 -7.60
N GLU A 49 0.24 -4.71 -8.44
CA GLU A 49 -0.41 -5.94 -7.99
C GLU A 49 0.57 -6.82 -7.21
N ASN A 50 1.78 -7.00 -7.75
CA ASN A 50 2.82 -7.78 -7.08
C ASN A 50 3.17 -7.17 -5.72
N MET A 51 3.33 -5.85 -5.64
CA MET A 51 3.62 -5.17 -4.38
C MET A 51 2.50 -5.37 -3.36
N PHE A 52 1.25 -5.05 -3.73
CA PHE A 52 0.14 -5.16 -2.77
C PHE A 52 -0.08 -6.58 -2.31
N TYR A 53 0.08 -7.57 -3.19
CA TYR A 53 0.01 -8.98 -2.82
C TYR A 53 1.04 -9.35 -1.75
N SER A 54 2.31 -8.92 -1.89
CA SER A 54 3.36 -9.18 -0.89
C SER A 54 3.00 -8.57 0.46
N ILE A 55 2.55 -7.31 0.45
CA ILE A 55 2.16 -6.58 1.66
C ILE A 55 0.95 -7.18 2.36
N GLU A 56 -0.08 -7.56 1.62
CA GLU A 56 -1.27 -8.20 2.17
C GLU A 56 -0.93 -9.51 2.85
N PHE A 57 -0.13 -10.34 2.19
CA PHE A 57 0.32 -11.60 2.73
C PHE A 57 1.11 -11.39 4.03
N ARG A 58 2.11 -10.49 4.01
CA ARG A 58 2.95 -10.21 5.17
C ARG A 58 2.17 -9.63 6.35
N ILE A 59 1.31 -8.65 6.13
CA ILE A 59 0.47 -8.07 7.20
C ILE A 59 -0.47 -9.12 7.80
N LYS A 60 -1.03 -10.00 6.96
CA LYS A 60 -1.89 -11.08 7.41
C LYS A 60 -1.13 -12.09 8.28
N GLU A 61 0.08 -12.48 7.86
CA GLU A 61 0.90 -13.44 8.60
C GLU A 61 1.53 -12.87 9.88
N GLU A 62 2.04 -11.64 9.84
CA GLU A 62 2.80 -11.06 10.96
C GLU A 62 1.90 -10.50 12.08
N ILE A 63 0.75 -9.90 11.74
CA ILE A 63 -0.10 -9.20 12.72
C ILE A 63 -1.59 -9.56 12.67
N ASP A 64 -1.99 -10.55 11.87
CA ASP A 64 -3.38 -11.04 11.72
C ASP A 64 -4.39 -9.93 11.36
N LYS A 65 -3.97 -8.96 10.54
CA LYS A 65 -4.84 -7.90 10.02
C LYS A 65 -5.08 -8.04 8.52
N ASP A 66 -6.11 -7.34 8.04
CA ASP A 66 -6.45 -7.30 6.61
C ASP A 66 -6.04 -5.94 6.03
N ALA A 67 -5.15 -5.96 5.05
CA ALA A 67 -4.69 -4.78 4.33
C ALA A 67 -5.48 -4.53 3.02
N LYS A 68 -6.37 -5.43 2.60
CA LYS A 68 -7.15 -5.30 1.37
C LYS A 68 -7.88 -3.97 1.20
N PRO A 69 -8.49 -3.38 2.24
CA PRO A 69 -9.17 -2.09 2.10
C PRO A 69 -8.26 -0.95 1.63
N TYR A 70 -6.94 -1.06 1.84
CA TYR A 70 -5.98 -0.05 1.43
C TYR A 70 -5.67 -0.08 -0.08
N ARG A 71 -6.02 -1.15 -0.81
CA ARG A 71 -5.91 -1.17 -2.28
C ARG A 71 -6.68 -0.03 -2.93
N ALA A 72 -7.81 0.38 -2.35
CA ALA A 72 -8.64 1.46 -2.86
C ALA A 72 -7.91 2.82 -2.88
N TRP A 73 -6.83 2.98 -2.12
CA TRP A 73 -6.01 4.20 -2.14
C TRP A 73 -5.34 4.41 -3.50
N TRP A 74 -5.13 3.35 -4.27
CA TRP A 74 -4.48 3.40 -5.57
C TRP A 74 -5.46 3.52 -6.76
N ASN A 75 -6.77 3.63 -6.51
CA ASN A 75 -7.81 3.75 -7.55
C ASN A 75 -7.67 4.98 -8.45
N ASN A 76 -6.97 6.02 -8.00
CA ASN A 76 -6.75 7.23 -8.80
C ASN A 76 -5.48 7.18 -9.68
N ILE A 77 -4.70 6.10 -9.61
CA ILE A 77 -3.43 5.96 -10.32
C ILE A 77 -3.65 5.46 -11.76
N SER A 78 -4.54 4.46 -11.93
CA SER A 78 -4.88 3.89 -13.23
C SER A 78 -6.39 3.65 -13.33
N GLY A 79 -6.96 3.86 -14.52
CA GLY A 79 -8.37 3.57 -14.79
C GLY A 79 -8.72 2.06 -14.75
N GLU A 80 -7.71 1.20 -14.68
CA GLU A 80 -7.83 -0.25 -14.58
C GLU A 80 -7.77 -0.76 -13.14
N TRP A 81 -7.18 0.00 -12.21
CA TRP A 81 -7.11 -0.35 -10.79
C TRP A 81 -8.42 0.02 -10.08
N ARG A 82 -9.23 -0.97 -9.70
CA ARG A 82 -10.61 -0.77 -9.21
C ARG A 82 -10.95 -1.69 -8.04
N TYR A 83 -10.52 -1.30 -6.84
CA TYR A 83 -10.79 -2.00 -5.59
C TYR A 83 -11.72 -1.23 -4.65
#